data_AF-A0A963H1R9-F1
#
_entry.id   AF-A0A963H1R9-F1
#
_cell.length_a   1.000
_cell.length_b   1.000
_cell.length_c   1.000
_cell.angle_alpha   90.00
_cell.angle_beta   90.00
_cell.angle_gamma   90.00
#
_symmetry.space_group_name_H-M   'P 1'
#
loop_
_entity.id
_entity.type
_entity.pdbx_description
1 polymer ?
#
loop_
_entity_poly.entity_id
_entity_poly.type
_entity_poly.pdbx_seq_one_letter_code
_entity_poly.pdbx_strand_id
1 'polypeptide(L)'
;MNKQLNNHLISRKFLPYWIAFSALMGVASATTAEQLSDKDLESYKQLEISGITLAMPLETIAENLAAQGYEAVNNRLFTKRGPMQNNRNTVFRIEIEDNADSRLITYHRSLSGGRVKTAGDPEPVPDYEVDMAQRFYALMCEDVSEAIMEERQCEPLTKVTINAGHGQFIQINDSISMQLNVTAANSAVGIKYRY
;
A
#
# COMPACT_ATOMS: atom_id res chain seq x y z
N MET A 1 -45.65 -68.75 11.17
CA MET A 1 -44.47 -69.60 10.88
C MET A 1 -44.28 -69.68 9.37
N ASN A 2 -43.04 -69.44 8.92
CA ASN A 2 -42.46 -69.63 7.56
C ASN A 2 -43.05 -68.77 6.41
N LYS A 3 -42.29 -67.81 5.86
CA LYS A 3 -41.23 -67.92 4.82
C LYS A 3 -41.77 -68.53 3.51
N GLN A 4 -41.52 -68.02 2.31
CA GLN A 4 -40.88 -66.82 1.79
C GLN A 4 -41.07 -66.88 0.25
N LEU A 5 -40.92 -65.73 -0.43
CA LEU A 5 -40.42 -65.55 -1.81
C LEU A 5 -41.21 -66.13 -3.00
N ASN A 6 -41.52 -65.24 -3.94
CA ASN A 6 -41.17 -65.51 -5.33
C ASN A 6 -40.87 -64.21 -6.09
N ASN A 7 -39.66 -64.14 -6.63
CA ASN A 7 -39.25 -63.21 -7.69
C ASN A 7 -39.72 -63.76 -9.04
N HIS A 8 -40.09 -62.89 -9.98
CA HIS A 8 -39.48 -62.83 -11.33
C HIS A 8 -40.14 -61.76 -12.22
N LEU A 9 -39.31 -60.78 -12.61
CA LEU A 9 -39.13 -60.17 -13.95
C LEU A 9 -40.34 -60.08 -14.91
N ILE A 10 -40.58 -58.86 -15.46
CA ILE A 10 -40.63 -58.62 -16.92
C ILE A 10 -40.38 -57.12 -17.24
N SER A 11 -39.50 -56.95 -18.22
CA SER A 11 -39.01 -55.77 -18.95
C SER A 11 -40.08 -54.99 -19.74
N ARG A 12 -39.82 -53.67 -19.95
CA ARG A 12 -40.14 -52.76 -21.12
C ARG A 12 -40.42 -51.32 -20.61
N LYS A 13 -39.93 -50.18 -21.12
CA LYS A 13 -39.48 -49.62 -22.43
C LYS A 13 -38.62 -48.36 -22.15
N PHE A 14 -37.45 -48.15 -22.77
CA PHE A 14 -37.16 -47.27 -23.93
C PHE A 14 -37.57 -45.78 -23.89
N LEU A 15 -36.54 -44.91 -23.67
CA LEU A 15 -36.20 -43.53 -24.17
C LEU A 15 -37.23 -42.36 -24.03
N PRO A 16 -36.85 -41.06 -24.19
CA PRO A 16 -35.55 -40.40 -24.48
C PRO A 16 -35.23 -39.09 -23.68
N TYR A 17 -34.00 -38.53 -23.87
CA TYR A 17 -33.56 -37.10 -23.78
C TYR A 17 -33.91 -36.30 -22.49
N TRP A 18 -32.99 -35.60 -21.84
CA TRP A 18 -32.62 -34.22 -22.17
C TRP A 18 -31.22 -33.88 -21.64
N ILE A 19 -30.46 -33.21 -22.49
CA ILE A 19 -29.16 -32.59 -22.26
C ILE A 19 -29.40 -31.30 -21.47
N ALA A 20 -28.67 -31.09 -20.38
CA ALA A 20 -28.49 -29.76 -19.78
C ALA A 20 -27.00 -29.54 -19.54
N PHE A 21 -26.37 -28.92 -20.53
CA PHE A 21 -24.99 -28.45 -20.52
C PHE A 21 -24.99 -27.10 -19.78
N SER A 22 -24.71 -27.11 -18.48
CA SER A 22 -24.57 -25.88 -17.69
C SER A 22 -23.19 -25.27 -17.95
N ALA A 23 -23.07 -24.53 -19.05
CA ALA A 23 -22.01 -23.55 -19.23
C ALA A 23 -22.59 -22.19 -18.87
N LEU A 24 -22.19 -21.61 -17.74
CA LEU A 24 -22.42 -20.19 -17.49
C LEU A 24 -21.28 -19.58 -16.65
N MET A 25 -20.43 -18.85 -17.39
CA MET A 25 -19.80 -17.58 -17.02
C MET A 25 -18.88 -17.55 -15.81
N GLY A 26 -17.60 -17.88 -16.07
CA GLY A 26 -16.51 -17.15 -15.44
C GLY A 26 -16.51 -15.73 -15.97
N VAL A 27 -16.98 -14.77 -15.17
CA VAL A 27 -16.80 -13.36 -15.44
C VAL A 27 -15.33 -13.07 -15.15
N ALA A 28 -14.51 -13.06 -16.20
CA ALA A 28 -13.18 -12.48 -16.10
C ALA A 28 -13.39 -10.98 -15.92
N SER A 29 -13.24 -10.51 -14.68
CA SER A 29 -13.05 -9.08 -14.42
C SER A 29 -11.77 -8.68 -15.13
N ALA A 30 -11.91 -8.16 -16.35
CA ALA A 30 -10.85 -7.41 -16.99
C ALA A 30 -10.69 -6.14 -16.18
N THR A 31 -9.74 -6.14 -15.24
CA THR A 31 -9.21 -4.91 -14.66
C THR A 31 -8.62 -4.12 -15.83
N THR A 32 -9.37 -3.14 -16.30
CA THR A 32 -8.83 -2.10 -17.17
C THR A 32 -7.80 -1.35 -16.33
N ALA A 33 -6.53 -1.73 -16.48
CA ALA A 33 -5.43 -0.90 -16.05
C ALA A 33 -5.55 0.41 -16.84
N GLU A 34 -5.90 1.49 -16.15
CA GLU A 34 -5.89 2.82 -16.75
C GLU A 34 -4.46 3.12 -17.21
N GLN A 35 -4.25 3.20 -18.52
CA GLN A 35 -3.00 3.71 -19.09
C GLN A 35 -2.84 5.15 -18.60
N LEU A 36 -1.78 5.39 -17.83
CA LEU A 36 -1.48 6.72 -17.31
C LEU A 36 -1.33 7.71 -18.44
N SER A 37 -1.88 8.91 -18.24
CA SER A 37 -1.39 10.05 -19.01
C SER A 37 0.03 10.38 -18.55
N ASP A 38 0.87 10.88 -19.46
CA ASP A 38 2.24 11.32 -19.12
C ASP A 38 2.25 12.33 -17.95
N LYS A 39 1.18 13.12 -17.83
CA LYS A 39 0.99 14.10 -16.76
C LYS A 39 0.83 13.45 -15.38
N ASP A 40 0.16 12.31 -15.31
CA ASP A 40 -0.03 11.58 -14.05
C ASP A 40 1.29 10.97 -13.59
N LEU A 41 2.08 10.43 -14.52
CA LEU A 41 3.37 9.81 -14.21
C LEU A 41 4.35 10.84 -13.66
N GLU A 42 4.39 12.04 -14.24
CA GLU A 42 5.22 13.13 -13.75
C GLU A 42 4.79 13.59 -12.35
N SER A 43 3.49 13.55 -12.03
CA SER A 43 3.00 13.89 -10.69
C SER A 43 3.53 12.90 -9.63
N TYR A 44 3.58 11.59 -9.94
CA TYR A 44 4.19 10.59 -9.06
C TYR A 44 5.71 10.76 -8.92
N LYS A 45 6.40 11.07 -10.02
CA LYS A 45 7.86 11.24 -10.01
C LYS A 45 8.32 12.47 -9.23
N GLN A 46 7.46 13.47 -9.10
CA GLN A 46 7.71 14.70 -8.33
C GLN A 46 7.32 14.58 -6.85
N LEU A 47 6.71 13.46 -6.44
CA LEU A 47 6.32 13.26 -5.07
C LEU A 47 7.55 13.21 -4.15
N GLU A 48 7.60 14.13 -3.21
CA GLU A 48 8.76 14.35 -2.35
C GLU A 48 8.64 13.57 -1.04
N ILE A 49 9.70 12.84 -0.71
CA ILE A 49 9.93 12.24 0.59
C ILE A 49 11.20 12.87 1.16
N SER A 50 11.10 13.71 2.18
CA SER A 50 12.26 14.32 2.86
C SER A 50 13.26 15.00 1.90
N GLY A 51 12.78 15.80 0.94
CA GLY A 51 13.62 16.50 -0.03
C GLY A 51 14.09 15.68 -1.23
N ILE A 52 13.73 14.40 -1.35
CA ILE A 52 14.10 13.55 -2.50
C ILE A 52 12.88 13.03 -3.25
N THR A 53 13.05 12.74 -4.53
CA THR A 53 11.98 12.28 -5.44
C THR A 53 12.47 11.13 -6.32
N LEU A 54 11.55 10.43 -7.00
CA LEU A 54 11.93 9.35 -7.92
C LEU A 54 12.74 9.85 -9.13
N ALA A 55 12.50 11.09 -9.58
CA ALA A 55 13.21 11.70 -10.70
C ALA A 55 14.64 12.14 -10.36
N MET A 56 15.00 12.19 -9.08
CA MET A 56 16.32 12.65 -8.65
C MET A 56 17.43 11.68 -9.07
N PRO A 57 18.56 12.15 -9.63
CA PRO A 57 19.72 11.30 -9.89
C PRO A 57 20.31 10.72 -8.60
N LEU A 58 20.66 9.43 -8.60
CA LEU A 58 21.12 8.72 -7.39
C LEU A 58 22.32 9.41 -6.72
N GLU A 59 23.24 9.92 -7.53
CA GLU A 59 24.46 10.58 -7.09
C GLU A 59 24.20 11.85 -6.27
N THR A 60 23.02 12.46 -6.43
CA THR A 60 22.63 13.69 -5.71
C THR A 60 21.81 13.43 -4.45
N ILE A 61 21.24 12.24 -4.30
CA ILE A 61 20.34 11.90 -3.19
C ILE A 61 21.05 12.02 -1.85
N ALA A 62 22.27 11.48 -1.74
CA ALA A 62 23.00 11.48 -0.47
C ALA A 62 23.29 12.90 0.03
N GLU A 63 23.64 13.82 -0.88
CA GLU A 63 23.87 15.23 -0.56
C GLU A 63 22.57 15.92 -0.11
N ASN A 64 21.46 15.68 -0.82
CA ASN A 64 20.15 16.23 -0.45
C ASN A 64 19.70 15.74 0.92
N LEU A 65 19.81 14.45 1.21
CA LEU A 65 19.48 13.89 2.52
C LEU A 65 20.40 14.43 3.61
N ALA A 66 21.69 14.61 3.35
CA ALA A 66 22.62 15.23 4.28
C ALA A 66 22.25 16.68 4.60
N ALA A 67 21.83 17.47 3.60
CA ALA A 67 21.33 18.83 3.79
C ALA A 67 20.06 18.87 4.68
N GLN A 68 19.26 17.81 4.67
CA GLN A 68 18.12 17.62 5.57
C GLN A 68 18.51 17.06 6.94
N GLY A 69 19.80 16.83 7.22
CA GLY A 69 20.31 16.32 8.48
C GLY A 69 20.24 14.81 8.65
N TYR A 70 20.15 14.05 7.56
CA TYR A 70 20.32 12.59 7.59
C TYR A 70 21.79 12.20 7.50
N GLU A 71 22.15 11.14 8.20
CA GLU A 71 23.45 10.48 8.14
C GLU A 71 23.33 9.16 7.36
N ALA A 72 24.25 8.91 6.43
CA ALA A 72 24.29 7.65 5.71
C ALA A 72 24.83 6.52 6.61
N VAL A 73 24.03 5.48 6.81
CA VAL A 73 24.48 4.22 7.44
C VAL A 73 25.18 3.35 6.40
N ASN A 74 24.64 3.35 5.19
CA ASN A 74 25.26 2.78 3.99
C ASN A 74 24.72 3.53 2.75
N ASN A 75 25.02 3.05 1.54
CA ASN A 75 24.62 3.69 0.29
C ASN A 75 23.11 3.66 -0.01
N ARG A 76 22.32 2.92 0.77
CA ARG A 76 20.87 2.74 0.59
C ARG A 76 20.06 3.13 1.82
N LEU A 77 20.70 3.32 2.97
CA LEU A 77 20.04 3.54 4.26
C LEU A 77 20.58 4.81 4.91
N PHE A 78 19.66 5.73 5.20
CA PHE A 78 19.96 7.00 5.83
C PHE A 78 19.11 7.17 7.08
N THR A 79 19.68 7.73 8.14
CA THR A 79 18.97 7.91 9.42
C THR A 79 19.14 9.31 9.96
N LYS A 80 18.10 9.82 10.64
CA LYS A 80 18.12 11.12 11.31
C LYS A 80 17.47 10.98 12.68
N ARG A 81 18.07 11.59 13.70
CA ARG A 81 17.42 11.70 15.01
C ARG A 81 16.46 12.88 14.99
N GLY A 82 15.25 12.66 15.49
CA GLY A 82 14.21 13.67 15.58
C GLY A 82 14.08 14.29 16.97
N PRO A 83 13.14 15.25 17.11
CA PRO A 83 12.77 15.75 18.42
C PRO A 83 12.24 14.63 19.30
N MET A 84 12.39 14.77 20.61
CA MET A 84 11.74 13.83 21.52
C MET A 84 10.21 13.99 21.42
N GLN A 85 9.50 12.87 21.31
CA GLN A 85 8.05 12.83 21.37
C GLN A 85 7.67 11.96 22.56
N ASN A 86 6.94 12.53 23.53
CA ASN A 86 6.51 11.86 24.76
C ASN A 86 7.66 11.18 25.52
N ASN A 87 8.79 11.89 25.69
CA ASN A 87 10.00 11.37 26.31
C ASN A 87 10.63 10.16 25.59
N ARG A 88 10.30 9.95 24.32
CA ARG A 88 10.89 8.91 23.46
C ARG A 88 11.73 9.56 22.37
N ASN A 89 12.81 8.87 22.01
CA ASN A 89 13.67 9.29 20.92
C ASN A 89 13.01 8.98 19.59
N THR A 90 12.80 10.00 18.77
CA THR A 90 12.32 9.82 17.40
C THR A 90 13.48 9.46 16.50
N VAL A 91 13.30 8.41 15.70
CA VAL A 91 14.26 8.00 14.67
C VAL A 91 13.55 8.00 13.33
N PHE A 92 14.12 8.74 12.39
CA PHE A 92 13.73 8.74 11.00
C PHE A 92 14.68 7.86 10.21
N ARG A 93 14.14 7.16 9.22
CA ARG A 93 14.87 6.27 8.33
C ARG A 93 14.38 6.47 6.91
N ILE A 94 15.31 6.67 5.99
CA ILE A 94 15.07 6.63 4.55
C ILE A 94 15.79 5.40 3.98
N GLU A 95 15.08 4.57 3.22
CA GLU A 95 15.69 3.49 2.44
C GLU A 95 15.45 3.71 0.96
N ILE A 96 16.48 3.43 0.17
CA ILE A 96 16.48 3.64 -1.27
C ILE A 96 16.98 2.38 -1.94
N GLU A 97 16.12 1.81 -2.77
CA GLU A 97 16.49 0.71 -3.63
C GLU A 97 16.41 1.18 -5.07
N ASP A 98 17.48 0.95 -5.82
CA ASP A 98 17.52 1.17 -7.26
C ASP A 98 18.20 -0.03 -7.90
N ASN A 99 17.53 -0.64 -8.86
CA ASN A 99 17.97 -1.82 -9.60
C ASN A 99 17.52 -1.72 -11.06
N ALA A 100 17.71 -2.76 -11.86
CA ALA A 100 17.38 -2.73 -13.28
C ALA A 100 15.86 -2.65 -13.55
N ASP A 101 15.03 -3.06 -12.60
CA ASP A 101 13.58 -3.23 -12.80
C ASP A 101 12.75 -2.12 -12.14
N SER A 102 13.31 -1.46 -11.11
CA SER A 102 12.58 -0.47 -10.33
C SER A 102 13.46 0.43 -9.49
N ARG A 103 12.85 1.56 -9.09
CA ARG A 103 13.30 2.45 -8.02
C ARG A 103 12.27 2.52 -6.91
N LEU A 104 12.73 2.50 -5.68
CA LEU A 104 11.92 2.58 -4.46
C LEU A 104 12.55 3.58 -3.48
N ILE A 105 11.71 4.45 -2.92
CA ILE A 105 12.06 5.33 -1.81
C ILE A 105 11.07 5.05 -0.68
N THR A 106 11.57 4.71 0.50
CA THR A 106 10.75 4.54 1.71
C THR A 106 11.21 5.49 2.80
N TYR A 107 10.25 5.94 3.59
CA TYR A 107 10.40 6.73 4.78
C TYR A 107 9.73 6.02 5.94
N HIS A 108 10.45 5.92 7.04
CA HIS A 108 9.92 5.43 8.29
C HIS A 108 10.25 6.38 9.44
N ARG A 109 9.26 6.66 10.27
CA ARG A 109 9.45 7.23 11.59
C ARG A 109 9.07 6.21 12.64
N SER A 110 9.93 6.08 13.64
CA SER A 110 9.65 5.27 14.82
C SER A 110 10.02 6.01 16.10
N LEU A 111 9.26 5.76 17.15
CA LEU A 111 9.61 6.16 18.49
C LEU A 111 10.36 5.03 19.19
N SER A 112 11.53 5.34 19.74
CA SER A 112 12.40 4.42 20.47
C SER A 112 12.57 4.89 21.92
N GLY A 113 12.70 3.95 22.86
CA GLY A 113 12.67 4.22 24.30
C GLY A 113 11.68 3.32 25.04
N GLY A 114 11.78 3.27 26.37
CA GLY A 114 11.07 2.32 27.23
C GLY A 114 9.54 2.31 27.07
N ARG A 115 8.90 1.24 27.56
CA ARG A 115 7.46 1.01 27.46
C ARG A 115 6.66 2.15 28.09
N VAL A 116 5.78 2.79 27.31
CA VAL A 116 4.78 3.73 27.85
C VAL A 116 3.80 2.92 28.70
N LYS A 117 3.66 3.26 29.99
CA LYS A 117 2.89 2.47 30.95
C LYS A 117 1.37 2.69 30.86
N THR A 118 0.92 3.69 30.13
CA THR A 118 -0.49 4.07 29.99
C THR A 118 -0.76 4.49 28.55
N ALA A 119 -1.76 3.89 27.91
CA ALA A 119 -2.31 4.43 26.67
C ALA A 119 -3.03 5.75 27.03
N GLY A 120 -2.44 6.87 26.64
CA GLY A 120 -3.10 8.18 26.72
C GLY A 120 -4.12 8.36 25.59
N ASP A 121 -4.67 9.57 25.49
CA ASP A 121 -5.54 9.92 24.37
C ASP A 121 -4.79 9.81 23.03
N PRO A 122 -5.49 9.50 21.92
CA PRO A 122 -4.90 9.49 20.59
C PRO A 122 -4.26 10.83 20.26
N GLU A 123 -2.95 10.80 20.02
CA GLU A 123 -2.20 11.98 19.62
C GLU A 123 -2.38 12.27 18.12
N PRO A 124 -2.25 13.54 17.70
CA PRO A 124 -2.29 13.88 16.30
C PRO A 124 -1.03 13.40 15.57
N VAL A 125 -1.15 13.24 14.24
CA VAL A 125 0.01 13.12 13.35
C VAL A 125 0.89 14.37 13.51
N PRO A 126 2.23 14.23 13.63
CA PRO A 126 3.11 15.39 13.74
C PRO A 126 3.06 16.29 12.51
N ASP A 127 3.01 17.61 12.70
CA ASP A 127 2.83 18.60 11.62
C ASP A 127 3.82 18.43 10.45
N TYR A 128 5.07 18.06 10.75
CA TYR A 128 6.12 17.87 9.73
C TYR A 128 5.89 16.66 8.80
N GLU A 129 4.91 15.80 9.09
CA GLU A 129 4.52 14.68 8.22
C GLU A 129 3.17 14.90 7.53
N VAL A 130 2.33 15.81 8.04
CA VAL A 130 0.95 15.98 7.55
C VAL A 130 0.94 16.31 6.06
N ASP A 131 1.73 17.30 5.62
CA ASP A 131 1.74 17.74 4.23
C ASP A 131 2.24 16.65 3.26
N MET A 132 3.20 15.84 3.70
CA MET A 132 3.66 14.69 2.92
C MET A 132 2.57 13.62 2.86
N ALA A 133 2.01 13.25 4.00
CA ALA A 133 0.98 12.21 4.11
C ALA A 133 -0.27 12.55 3.30
N GLN A 134 -0.72 13.81 3.34
CA GLN A 134 -1.87 14.29 2.58
C GLN A 134 -1.61 14.27 1.07
N ARG A 135 -0.42 14.64 0.60
CA ARG A 135 -0.07 14.54 -0.83
C ARG A 135 -0.07 13.09 -1.31
N PHE A 136 0.42 12.16 -0.50
CA PHE A 136 0.32 10.73 -0.80
C PHE A 136 -1.14 10.28 -0.83
N TYR A 137 -1.93 10.68 0.17
CA TYR A 137 -3.35 10.32 0.24
C TYR A 137 -4.14 10.82 -0.97
N ALA A 138 -3.90 12.08 -1.38
CA ALA A 138 -4.56 12.68 -2.54
C ALA A 138 -4.35 11.83 -3.81
N LEU A 139 -3.12 11.44 -4.09
CA LEU A 139 -2.79 10.60 -5.25
C LEU A 139 -3.36 9.17 -5.15
N MET A 140 -3.52 8.65 -3.92
CA MET A 140 -3.99 7.28 -3.69
C MET A 140 -5.52 7.18 -3.65
N CYS A 141 -6.20 8.21 -3.14
CA CYS A 141 -7.58 8.09 -2.65
C CYS A 141 -8.50 9.27 -3.00
N GLU A 142 -7.99 10.43 -3.41
CA GLU A 142 -8.84 11.55 -3.83
C GLU A 142 -9.19 11.42 -5.31
N ASP A 143 -10.41 11.88 -5.67
CA ASP A 143 -10.93 11.90 -7.04
C ASP A 143 -10.92 10.55 -7.79
N VAL A 144 -10.90 9.43 -7.06
CA VAL A 144 -11.04 8.07 -7.61
C VAL A 144 -12.45 7.51 -7.38
N SER A 145 -12.82 6.49 -8.15
CA SER A 145 -14.11 5.82 -7.98
C SER A 145 -14.21 5.11 -6.61
N GLU A 146 -15.44 4.95 -6.09
CA GLU A 146 -15.68 4.21 -4.83
C GLU A 146 -15.10 2.78 -4.87
N ALA A 147 -15.15 2.12 -6.03
CA ALA A 147 -14.56 0.79 -6.21
C ALA A 147 -13.04 0.80 -6.01
N ILE A 148 -12.35 1.83 -6.52
CA ILE A 148 -10.90 2.01 -6.30
C ILE A 148 -10.62 2.37 -4.85
N MET A 149 -11.44 3.20 -4.20
CA MET A 149 -11.29 3.52 -2.78
C MET A 149 -11.39 2.26 -1.90
N GLU A 150 -12.34 1.37 -2.21
CA GLU A 150 -12.51 0.10 -1.50
C GLU A 150 -11.33 -0.85 -1.75
N GLU A 151 -10.90 -1.00 -3.01
CA GLU A 151 -9.72 -1.81 -3.38
C GLU A 151 -8.45 -1.33 -2.67
N ARG A 152 -8.22 -0.02 -2.66
CA ARG A 152 -7.06 0.61 -2.03
C ARG A 152 -7.20 0.75 -0.51
N GLN A 153 -8.35 0.36 0.04
CA GLN A 153 -8.66 0.46 1.47
C GLN A 153 -8.39 1.87 2.02
N CYS A 154 -8.91 2.87 1.32
CA CYS A 154 -8.77 4.27 1.71
C CYS A 154 -9.55 4.54 2.99
N GLU A 155 -8.85 4.86 4.08
CA GLU A 155 -9.47 5.24 5.35
C GLU A 155 -9.76 6.75 5.36
N PRO A 156 -10.82 7.24 6.03
CA PRO A 156 -11.08 8.67 6.13
C PRO A 156 -9.88 9.43 6.72
N LEU A 157 -9.56 10.59 6.14
CA LEU A 157 -8.54 11.48 6.69
C LEU A 157 -8.96 11.97 8.09
N THR A 158 -8.09 11.78 9.07
CA THR A 158 -8.29 12.28 10.42
C THR A 158 -7.05 13.01 10.92
N LYS A 159 -7.16 13.72 12.04
CA LYS A 159 -6.01 14.33 12.70
C LYS A 159 -5.03 13.32 13.29
N VAL A 160 -5.46 12.08 13.53
CA VAL A 160 -4.70 11.06 14.28
C VAL A 160 -4.11 9.97 13.39
N THR A 161 -4.70 9.76 12.21
CA THR A 161 -4.26 8.78 11.21
C THR A 161 -4.50 9.29 9.80
N ILE A 162 -3.52 9.03 8.93
CA ILE A 162 -3.60 9.16 7.48
C ILE A 162 -3.07 7.85 6.90
N ASN A 163 -3.96 7.04 6.30
CA ASN A 163 -3.68 5.65 5.99
C ASN A 163 -4.44 5.20 4.73
N ALA A 164 -3.79 4.32 3.97
CA ALA A 164 -4.38 3.56 2.88
C ALA A 164 -3.71 2.18 2.79
N GLY A 165 -4.44 1.16 2.35
CA GLY A 165 -3.90 -0.20 2.18
C GLY A 165 -3.39 -0.84 3.47
N HIS A 166 -3.88 -0.39 4.62
CA HIS A 166 -3.40 -0.76 5.97
C HIS A 166 -1.87 -0.68 6.12
N GLY A 167 -1.25 0.33 5.48
CA GLY A 167 0.19 0.54 5.49
C GLY A 167 1.00 -0.47 4.70
N GLN A 168 0.39 -1.23 3.79
CA GLN A 168 1.11 -2.02 2.79
C GLN A 168 1.39 -1.20 1.53
N PHE A 169 2.30 -1.68 0.70
CA PHE A 169 2.39 -1.19 -0.67
C PHE A 169 1.17 -1.67 -1.46
N ILE A 170 0.41 -0.74 -1.99
CA ILE A 170 -0.70 -1.00 -2.91
C ILE A 170 -0.32 -0.56 -4.31
N GLN A 171 -0.79 -1.30 -5.32
CA GLN A 171 -0.62 -0.93 -6.71
C GLN A 171 -1.56 0.24 -7.04
N ILE A 172 -1.01 1.32 -7.57
CA ILE A 172 -1.80 2.48 -8.01
C ILE A 172 -2.14 2.34 -9.49
N ASN A 173 -1.17 1.87 -10.28
CA ASN A 173 -1.28 1.62 -11.71
C ASN A 173 -0.18 0.65 -12.16
N ASP A 174 0.01 0.40 -13.46
CA ASP A 174 0.98 -0.59 -13.97
C ASP A 174 2.45 -0.34 -13.62
N SER A 175 2.84 0.87 -13.21
CA SER A 175 4.24 1.21 -12.90
C SER A 175 4.45 1.73 -11.49
N ILE A 176 3.41 2.20 -10.82
CA ILE A 176 3.50 2.85 -9.50
C ILE A 176 2.84 2.00 -8.42
N SER A 177 3.57 1.81 -7.33
CA SER A 177 3.03 1.30 -6.07
C SER A 177 3.36 2.28 -4.94
N MET A 178 2.44 2.47 -4.01
CA MET A 178 2.60 3.43 -2.91
C MET A 178 2.23 2.80 -1.57
N GLN A 179 2.89 3.27 -0.50
CA GLN A 179 2.63 2.90 0.88
C GLN A 179 2.30 4.17 1.66
N LEU A 180 1.25 4.10 2.48
CA LEU A 180 0.84 5.21 3.33
C LEU A 180 0.24 4.71 4.64
N ASN A 181 0.95 4.92 5.74
CA ASN A 181 0.45 4.77 7.09
C ASN A 181 1.17 5.76 7.99
N VAL A 182 0.46 6.75 8.50
CA VAL A 182 1.01 7.83 9.31
C VAL A 182 0.13 8.02 10.53
N THR A 183 0.70 7.82 11.71
CA THR A 183 0.06 8.01 13.01
C THR A 183 0.94 8.86 13.92
N ALA A 184 0.48 9.23 15.11
CA ALA A 184 1.36 9.90 16.08
C ALA A 184 2.62 9.09 16.43
N ALA A 185 2.53 7.76 16.51
CA ALA A 185 3.58 6.92 17.09
C ALA A 185 4.53 6.32 16.04
N ASN A 186 4.09 6.21 14.80
CA ASN A 186 4.86 5.64 13.71
C ASN A 186 4.41 6.19 12.36
N SER A 187 5.30 6.10 11.39
CA SER A 187 5.00 6.41 10.00
C SER A 187 5.73 5.45 9.08
N ALA A 188 5.07 5.05 8.00
CA ALA A 188 5.60 4.32 6.87
C ALA A 188 5.00 4.93 5.61
N VAL A 189 5.84 5.60 4.83
CA VAL A 189 5.46 6.23 3.56
C VAL A 189 6.44 5.77 2.50
N GLY A 190 5.98 5.41 1.32
CA GLY A 190 6.90 4.96 0.29
C GLY A 190 6.29 4.98 -1.09
N ILE A 191 7.16 5.12 -2.09
CA ILE A 191 6.79 5.13 -3.49
C ILE A 191 7.77 4.25 -4.28
N LYS A 192 7.21 3.38 -5.12
CA LYS A 192 7.94 2.49 -6.02
C LYS A 192 7.53 2.77 -7.46
N TYR A 193 8.52 2.92 -8.33
CA TYR A 193 8.35 3.01 -9.77
C TYR A 193 9.04 1.85 -10.48
N ARG A 194 8.33 1.18 -11.36
CA ARG A 194 8.82 0.12 -12.26
C ARG A 194 9.12 0.73 -13.63
N TYR A 195 10.31 0.45 -14.15
CA TYR A 195 10.77 0.94 -15.46
C TYR A 195 10.01 0.32 -16.63
#